data_AF-A0A9E0RQV0-F1
#
_entry.id   AF-A0A9E0RQV0-F1
#
_cell.length_a   1.000
_cell.length_b   1.000
_cell.length_c   1.000
_cell.angle_alpha   90.00
_cell.angle_beta   90.00
_cell.angle_gamma   90.00
#
_symmetry.space_group_name_H-M   'P 1'
#
loop_
_entity.id
_entity.type
_entity.pdbx_description
1 polymer ?
#
loop_
_entity_poly.entity_id
_entity_poly.type
_entity_poly.pdbx_seq_one_letter_code
_entity_poly.pdbx_strand_id
1 'polypeptide(L)'
;MRTRLVLAASLLTMITACTEEVGLIDEDNNFGGRGGNSLEPVMDILDRTPPPANPLRNAYFGDLHVHTEYSFDAYNFGTTATPYDAYRFAQGEAIEHPAGYQIQMATPLDFYAVTDHAMFLGLALEAGDTTTPFSQYAVSQPLHNLNAEDNMGELSLVTRLANFASFIPDTLAGILSGEISEEMAIGVTRRAWADIINAAEQYNDPGHFTTFVAYEYTSSTDDVGN
;
A
#
# COMPACT_ATOMS: atom_id res chain seq x y z
N MET A 1 35.99 -37.94 25.74
CA MET A 1 34.80 -37.26 26.31
C MET A 1 35.25 -35.92 26.88
N ARG A 2 35.00 -34.83 26.16
CA ARG A 2 35.28 -33.45 26.60
C ARG A 2 33.97 -32.67 26.51
N THR A 3 33.36 -32.45 27.66
CA THR A 3 32.15 -31.64 27.82
C THR A 3 32.55 -30.17 27.64
N ARG A 4 32.06 -29.52 26.57
CA ARG A 4 32.13 -28.06 26.44
C ARG A 4 30.84 -27.49 27.01
N LEU A 5 30.97 -26.77 28.13
CA LEU A 5 29.91 -25.93 28.69
C LEU A 5 29.62 -24.80 27.68
N VAL A 6 28.42 -24.78 27.10
CA VAL A 6 27.91 -23.61 26.38
C VAL A 6 27.14 -22.78 27.39
N LEU A 7 27.69 -21.62 27.75
CA LEU A 7 26.98 -20.63 28.56
C LEU A 7 25.95 -19.95 27.64
N ALA A 8 24.68 -20.34 27.75
CA ALA A 8 23.59 -19.62 27.11
C ALA A 8 23.29 -18.37 27.95
N ALA A 9 23.67 -17.19 27.45
CA ALA A 9 23.24 -15.92 28.00
C ALA A 9 21.84 -15.61 27.45
N SER A 10 20.81 -16.02 28.18
CA SER A 10 19.43 -15.63 27.91
C SER A 10 19.25 -14.16 28.32
N LEU A 11 19.21 -13.25 27.34
CA LEU A 11 18.85 -11.85 27.57
C LEU A 11 17.33 -11.78 27.74
N LEU A 12 16.87 -11.80 28.99
CA LEU A 12 15.46 -11.66 29.35
C LEU A 12 15.09 -10.17 29.36
N THR A 13 14.61 -9.65 28.24
CA THR A 13 13.96 -8.32 28.18
C THR A 13 12.55 -8.43 28.76
N MET A 14 12.40 -8.03 30.02
CA MET A 14 11.10 -7.76 30.64
C MET A 14 10.53 -6.48 30.03
N ILE A 15 9.51 -6.61 29.17
CA ILE A 15 8.69 -5.45 28.77
C ILE A 15 7.62 -5.28 29.86
N THR A 16 7.75 -4.22 30.64
CA THR A 16 6.68 -3.77 31.53
C THR A 16 5.58 -3.16 30.67
N ALA A 17 4.45 -3.87 30.55
CA ALA A 17 3.22 -3.26 30.05
C ALA A 17 2.65 -2.36 31.15
N CYS A 18 2.86 -1.05 31.03
CA CYS A 18 2.07 -0.08 31.78
C CYS A 18 0.74 0.09 31.03
N THR A 19 -0.34 -0.38 31.63
CA THR A 19 -1.69 -0.02 31.22
C THR A 19 -1.98 1.37 31.75
N GLU A 20 -1.96 2.39 30.88
CA GLU A 20 -2.69 3.63 31.13
C GLU A 20 -4.10 3.45 30.57
N GLU A 21 -5.10 3.63 31.43
CA GLU A 21 -6.48 3.87 30.99
C GLU A 21 -6.48 5.19 30.20
N VAL A 22 -6.43 5.09 28.87
CA VAL A 22 -6.66 6.25 28.02
C VAL A 22 -8.15 6.53 28.04
N GLY A 23 -8.51 7.61 28.74
CA GLY A 23 -9.83 8.19 28.71
C GLY A 23 -10.26 8.42 27.26
N LEU A 24 -11.49 8.02 26.96
CA LEU A 24 -12.10 8.29 25.67
C LEU A 24 -12.16 9.81 25.45
N ILE A 25 -11.96 10.19 24.19
CA ILE A 25 -12.19 11.49 23.52
C ILE A 25 -11.32 12.67 23.98
N ASP A 26 -10.18 12.84 23.30
CA ASP A 26 -9.66 14.17 22.98
C ASP A 26 -10.33 14.61 21.66
N GLU A 27 -11.40 15.40 21.79
CA GLU A 27 -11.99 16.16 20.70
C GLU A 27 -11.04 17.32 20.39
N ASP A 28 -10.05 17.06 19.54
CA ASP A 28 -9.42 18.06 18.67
C ASP A 28 -8.26 17.35 17.99
N ASN A 29 -8.43 17.01 16.70
CA ASN A 29 -7.41 17.18 15.65
C ASN A 29 -7.90 16.57 14.33
N ASN A 30 -8.55 17.44 13.55
CA ASN A 30 -8.22 17.69 12.15
C ASN A 30 -7.81 16.46 11.30
N PHE A 31 -8.79 15.64 10.92
CA PHE A 31 -8.62 14.70 9.82
C PHE A 31 -8.77 15.47 8.48
N GLY A 32 -7.63 15.80 7.85
CA GLY A 32 -7.53 15.92 6.39
C GLY A 32 -8.16 17.14 5.67
N GLY A 33 -8.21 18.34 6.26
CA GLY A 33 -8.64 19.48 5.45
C GLY A 33 -8.56 20.85 6.12
N ARG A 34 -7.58 21.65 5.72
CA ARG A 34 -7.50 23.09 6.05
C ARG A 34 -8.78 23.82 5.60
N GLY A 35 -9.64 24.13 6.57
CA GLY A 35 -10.76 25.07 6.44
C GLY A 35 -11.56 25.11 7.73
N GLY A 36 -11.64 26.27 8.39
CA GLY A 36 -12.22 26.47 9.73
C GLY A 36 -13.75 26.33 9.85
N ASN A 37 -14.32 25.33 9.19
CA ASN A 37 -15.70 24.89 9.43
C ASN A 37 -15.61 23.46 9.99
N SER A 38 -16.06 23.26 11.24
CA SER A 38 -16.27 21.90 11.74
C SER A 38 -17.27 21.22 10.81
N LEU A 39 -16.84 20.16 10.13
CA LEU A 39 -17.76 19.26 9.47
C LEU A 39 -18.37 18.42 10.59
N GLU A 40 -19.48 18.89 11.16
CA GLU A 40 -20.28 18.07 12.06
C GLU A 40 -20.69 16.81 11.29
N PRO A 41 -20.32 15.60 11.75
CA PRO A 41 -20.77 14.38 11.10
C PRO A 41 -22.29 14.36 11.14
N VAL A 42 -22.93 14.15 9.98
CA VAL A 42 -24.39 14.08 9.90
C VAL A 42 -24.85 12.76 10.50
N MET A 43 -24.98 12.74 11.82
CA MET A 43 -25.34 11.54 12.59
C MET A 43 -26.75 11.04 12.25
N ASP A 44 -27.61 11.89 11.70
CA ASP A 44 -28.97 11.55 11.26
C ASP A 44 -29.03 10.58 10.06
N ILE A 45 -27.90 10.32 9.39
CA ILE A 45 -27.82 9.36 8.27
C ILE A 45 -27.36 7.97 8.75
N LEU A 46 -26.76 7.88 9.95
CA LEU A 46 -26.24 6.63 10.48
C LEU A 46 -27.35 5.86 11.19
N ASP A 47 -28.00 4.95 10.46
CA ASP A 47 -28.84 3.93 11.09
C ASP A 47 -27.94 2.99 11.93
N ARG A 48 -27.99 3.15 13.24
CA ARG A 48 -27.27 2.33 14.21
C ARG A 48 -28.06 1.10 14.62
N THR A 49 -29.25 0.88 14.05
CA THR A 49 -30.03 -0.33 14.29
C THR A 49 -29.27 -1.51 13.71
N PRO A 50 -28.91 -2.53 14.52
CA PRO A 50 -28.25 -3.70 13.98
C PRO A 50 -29.15 -4.35 12.93
N PRO A 51 -28.62 -4.66 11.73
CA PRO A 51 -29.40 -5.38 10.74
C PRO A 51 -29.82 -6.74 11.30
N PRO A 52 -30.95 -7.31 10.86
CA PRO A 52 -31.33 -8.67 11.22
C PRO A 52 -30.17 -9.65 10.95
N ALA A 53 -29.97 -10.61 11.84
CA ALA A 53 -28.94 -11.62 11.67
C ALA A 53 -29.13 -12.36 10.34
N ASN A 54 -28.03 -12.58 9.59
CA ASN A 54 -28.07 -13.32 8.33
C ASN A 54 -28.61 -14.75 8.57
N PRO A 55 -29.79 -15.12 8.04
CA PRO A 55 -30.41 -16.42 8.32
C PRO A 55 -29.59 -17.59 7.74
N LEU A 56 -28.75 -17.34 6.73
CA LEU A 56 -27.88 -18.35 6.12
C LEU A 56 -26.63 -18.63 6.93
N ARG A 57 -26.26 -17.71 7.85
CA ARG A 57 -25.03 -17.77 8.66
C ARG A 57 -23.76 -17.97 7.80
N ASN A 58 -23.74 -17.42 6.59
CA ASN A 58 -22.57 -17.42 5.72
C ASN A 58 -21.44 -16.62 6.40
N ALA A 59 -20.21 -17.15 6.34
CA ALA A 59 -18.99 -16.41 6.64
C ALA A 59 -18.29 -16.10 5.31
N TYR A 60 -17.78 -14.88 5.19
CA TYR A 60 -17.03 -14.42 4.02
C TYR A 60 -15.60 -14.10 4.43
N PHE A 61 -14.64 -14.44 3.58
CA PHE A 61 -13.21 -14.27 3.79
C PHE A 61 -12.61 -13.44 2.66
N GLY A 62 -11.73 -12.52 3.01
CA GLY A 62 -11.15 -11.61 2.05
C GLY A 62 -9.98 -10.84 2.63
N ASP A 63 -9.32 -10.08 1.76
CA ASP A 63 -8.22 -9.20 2.11
C ASP A 63 -8.57 -7.76 1.74
N LEU A 64 -8.21 -6.82 2.60
CA LEU A 64 -8.50 -5.40 2.45
C LEU A 64 -7.22 -4.53 2.50
N HIS A 65 -6.04 -5.15 2.51
CA HIS A 65 -4.77 -4.44 2.55
C HIS A 65 -3.77 -5.12 1.60
N VAL A 66 -3.80 -4.72 0.33
CA VAL A 66 -3.04 -5.38 -0.75
C VAL A 66 -2.40 -4.33 -1.65
N HIS A 67 -1.10 -4.47 -1.88
CA HIS A 67 -0.31 -3.55 -2.68
C HIS A 67 0.11 -4.21 -4.00
N THR A 68 0.17 -3.40 -5.04
CA THR A 68 0.51 -3.76 -6.42
C THR A 68 1.70 -2.94 -6.88
N GLU A 69 2.10 -3.08 -8.14
CA GLU A 69 3.16 -2.25 -8.74
C GLU A 69 2.86 -0.73 -8.73
N TYR A 70 1.60 -0.31 -8.49
CA TYR A 70 1.29 1.11 -8.34
C TYR A 70 1.67 1.67 -6.97
N SER A 71 1.88 0.81 -5.95
CA SER A 71 2.33 1.26 -4.64
C SER A 71 3.83 1.55 -4.64
N PHE A 72 4.22 2.66 -4.01
CA PHE A 72 5.64 3.02 -3.88
C PHE A 72 6.45 1.94 -3.16
N ASP A 73 5.97 1.44 -2.02
CA ASP A 73 6.68 0.45 -1.22
C ASP A 73 6.84 -0.88 -1.96
N ALA A 74 5.74 -1.39 -2.52
CA ALA A 74 5.71 -2.65 -3.25
C ALA A 74 6.59 -2.59 -4.49
N TYR A 75 6.45 -1.56 -5.32
CA TYR A 75 7.32 -1.39 -6.49
C TYR A 75 8.80 -1.26 -6.09
N ASN A 76 9.09 -0.45 -5.06
CA ASN A 76 10.47 -0.26 -4.59
C ASN A 76 11.10 -1.53 -4.03
N PHE A 77 10.30 -2.51 -3.57
CA PHE A 77 10.78 -3.80 -3.08
C PHE A 77 10.53 -4.98 -4.04
N GLY A 78 10.21 -4.69 -5.30
CA GLY A 78 10.26 -5.70 -6.37
C GLY A 78 8.92 -6.28 -6.80
N THR A 79 7.80 -5.76 -6.31
CA THR A 79 6.49 -6.14 -6.81
C THR A 79 6.25 -5.53 -8.19
N THR A 80 6.00 -6.41 -9.17
CA THR A 80 5.61 -6.07 -10.55
C THR A 80 4.20 -6.57 -10.90
N ALA A 81 3.48 -7.10 -9.90
CA ALA A 81 2.12 -7.57 -10.07
C ALA A 81 1.15 -6.40 -10.22
N THR A 82 0.28 -6.45 -11.24
CA THR A 82 -0.72 -5.42 -11.51
C THR A 82 -1.95 -5.57 -10.59
N PRO A 83 -2.84 -4.57 -10.48
CA PRO A 83 -4.15 -4.75 -9.86
C PRO A 83 -4.96 -5.89 -10.46
N TYR A 84 -4.81 -6.14 -11.77
CA TYR A 84 -5.48 -7.24 -12.45
C TYR A 84 -4.92 -8.61 -12.03
N ASP A 85 -3.61 -8.73 -11.82
CA ASP A 85 -2.99 -9.94 -11.26
C ASP A 85 -3.49 -10.21 -9.84
N ALA A 86 -3.62 -9.16 -9.03
CA ALA A 86 -4.09 -9.26 -7.65
C ALA A 86 -5.51 -9.84 -7.57
N TYR A 87 -6.44 -9.37 -8.41
CA TYR A 87 -7.80 -9.92 -8.45
C TYR A 87 -7.85 -11.35 -9.02
N ARG A 88 -7.09 -11.67 -10.06
CA ARG A 88 -6.97 -13.05 -10.56
C ARG A 88 -6.46 -14.00 -9.48
N PHE A 89 -5.42 -13.60 -8.75
CA PHE A 89 -4.87 -14.36 -7.64
C PHE A 89 -5.91 -14.57 -6.53
N ALA A 90 -6.68 -13.53 -6.18
CA ALA A 90 -7.76 -13.62 -5.20
C ALA A 90 -8.89 -14.59 -5.64
N GLN A 91 -9.11 -14.73 -6.95
CA GLN A 91 -10.05 -15.70 -7.53
C GLN A 91 -9.45 -17.10 -7.72
N GLY A 92 -8.20 -17.31 -7.29
CA GLY A 92 -7.54 -18.61 -7.27
C GLY A 92 -6.64 -18.89 -8.46
N GLU A 93 -6.32 -17.92 -9.32
CA GLU A 93 -5.25 -18.08 -10.30
C GLU A 93 -3.86 -18.08 -9.63
N ALA A 94 -2.86 -18.63 -10.32
CA ALA A 94 -1.49 -18.64 -9.82
C ALA A 94 -0.77 -17.33 -10.22
N ILE A 95 0.07 -16.82 -9.33
CA ILE A 95 0.93 -15.65 -9.56
C ILE A 95 2.40 -16.02 -9.34
N GLU A 96 3.30 -15.34 -10.03
CA GLU A 96 4.74 -15.56 -9.87
C GLU A 96 5.23 -14.94 -8.55
N HIS A 97 5.88 -15.76 -7.73
CA HIS A 97 6.62 -15.28 -6.57
C HIS A 97 7.96 -14.70 -7.03
N PRO A 98 8.45 -13.59 -6.46
CA PRO A 98 9.73 -12.97 -6.85
C PRO A 98 10.97 -13.89 -6.80
N ALA A 99 10.86 -15.05 -6.16
CA ALA A 99 11.91 -16.08 -6.13
C ALA A 99 11.82 -17.09 -7.31
N GLY A 100 10.99 -16.82 -8.33
CA GLY A 100 10.91 -17.58 -9.58
C GLY A 100 10.07 -18.86 -9.52
N TYR A 101 9.07 -18.91 -8.63
CA TYR A 101 8.12 -20.02 -8.56
C TYR A 101 6.68 -19.53 -8.44
N GLN A 102 5.71 -20.31 -8.89
CA GLN A 102 4.29 -19.95 -8.78
C GLN A 102 3.77 -20.17 -7.37
N ILE A 103 2.96 -19.23 -6.88
CA ILE A 103 2.10 -19.39 -5.72
C ILE A 103 0.64 -19.30 -6.14
N GLN A 104 -0.23 -20.00 -5.42
CA GLN A 104 -1.66 -20.04 -5.69
C GLN A 104 -2.42 -20.17 -4.37
N MET A 105 -3.55 -19.48 -4.26
CA MET A 105 -4.40 -19.60 -3.09
C MET A 105 -5.14 -20.93 -3.09
N ALA A 106 -5.20 -21.61 -1.94
CA ALA A 106 -5.85 -22.91 -1.83
C ALA A 106 -7.37 -22.84 -2.03
N THR A 107 -7.96 -21.72 -1.63
CA THR A 107 -9.39 -21.42 -1.76
C THR A 107 -9.51 -19.97 -2.23
N PRO A 108 -10.28 -19.68 -3.30
CA PRO A 108 -10.62 -18.30 -3.69
C PRO A 108 -11.26 -17.51 -2.54
N LEU A 109 -11.04 -16.20 -2.51
CA LEU A 109 -11.65 -15.30 -1.53
C LEU A 109 -13.04 -14.86 -1.98
N ASP A 110 -13.85 -14.42 -1.02
CA ASP A 110 -15.18 -13.86 -1.26
C ASP A 110 -15.12 -12.35 -1.58
N PHE A 111 -14.10 -11.66 -1.08
CA PHE A 111 -13.87 -10.24 -1.35
C PHE A 111 -12.39 -9.85 -1.33
N TYR A 112 -12.05 -8.76 -2.03
CA TYR A 112 -10.68 -8.29 -2.14
C TYR A 112 -10.61 -6.78 -2.42
N ALA A 113 -9.64 -6.08 -1.82
CA ALA A 113 -9.38 -4.68 -2.11
C ALA A 113 -7.88 -4.46 -2.40
N VAL A 114 -7.59 -3.88 -3.55
CA VAL A 114 -6.28 -3.26 -3.81
C VAL A 114 -6.28 -1.92 -3.08
N THR A 115 -5.27 -1.70 -2.26
CA THR A 115 -5.11 -0.51 -1.42
C THR A 115 -3.69 0.00 -1.51
N ASP A 116 -3.28 0.39 -2.71
CA ASP A 116 -1.99 1.06 -2.91
C ASP A 116 -1.94 2.39 -2.15
N HIS A 117 -0.72 2.84 -1.80
CA HIS A 117 -0.47 4.15 -1.18
C HIS A 117 -1.07 5.27 -2.03
N ALA A 118 -1.90 6.14 -1.43
CA ALA A 118 -2.47 7.28 -2.16
C ALA A 118 -1.41 8.34 -2.51
N MET A 119 -0.43 8.57 -1.64
CA MET A 119 0.66 9.52 -1.90
C MET A 119 1.50 9.02 -3.07
N PHE A 120 1.57 9.83 -4.13
CA PHE A 120 2.32 9.52 -5.34
C PHE A 120 1.97 8.15 -5.94
N LEU A 121 0.70 7.76 -5.85
CA LEU A 121 0.16 6.54 -6.47
C LEU A 121 0.63 6.40 -7.93
N GLY A 122 1.26 5.27 -8.25
CA GLY A 122 1.80 4.94 -9.57
C GLY A 122 3.08 5.68 -9.99
N LEU A 123 3.56 6.64 -9.20
CA LEU A 123 4.68 7.51 -9.61
C LEU A 123 6.02 6.79 -9.62
N ALA A 124 6.24 5.83 -8.72
CA ALA A 124 7.46 5.04 -8.68
C ALA A 124 7.62 4.15 -9.92
N LEU A 125 6.52 3.51 -10.33
CA LEU A 125 6.45 2.73 -11.57
C LEU A 125 6.75 3.62 -12.79
N GLU A 126 6.08 4.76 -12.90
CA GLU A 126 6.29 5.71 -14.00
C GLU A 126 7.74 6.25 -14.02
N ALA A 127 8.32 6.54 -12.85
CA ALA A 127 9.71 6.98 -12.73
C ALA A 127 10.73 5.93 -13.18
N GLY A 128 10.44 4.64 -12.91
CA GLY A 128 11.30 3.53 -13.29
C GLY A 128 11.27 3.19 -14.78
N ASP A 129 10.16 3.46 -15.46
CA ASP A 129 10.04 3.31 -16.91
C ASP A 129 10.72 4.47 -17.64
N THR A 130 11.94 4.23 -18.13
CA THR A 130 12.77 5.21 -18.85
C THR A 130 12.14 5.82 -20.11
N THR A 131 11.02 5.27 -20.58
CA THR A 131 10.29 5.79 -21.75
C THR A 131 9.30 6.90 -21.41
N THR A 132 9.00 7.11 -20.12
CA THR A 132 8.01 8.10 -19.69
C THR A 132 8.61 9.52 -19.62
N PRO A 133 7.77 10.57 -19.65
CA PRO A 133 8.24 11.92 -19.38
C PRO A 133 8.73 12.11 -17.95
N PHE A 134 8.09 11.47 -16.96
CA PHE A 134 8.44 11.63 -15.55
C PHE A 134 9.81 10.98 -15.22
N SER A 135 10.19 9.92 -15.94
CA SER A 135 11.50 9.27 -15.75
C SER A 135 12.70 10.17 -16.09
N GLN A 136 12.46 11.31 -16.75
CA GLN A 136 13.52 12.25 -17.15
C GLN A 136 13.96 13.17 -16.00
N TYR A 137 13.19 13.27 -14.92
CA TYR A 137 13.60 14.01 -13.73
C TYR A 137 14.76 13.30 -13.02
N ALA A 138 15.64 14.08 -12.39
CA ALA A 138 16.81 13.54 -11.69
C ALA A 138 16.43 12.56 -10.57
N VAL A 139 15.30 12.82 -9.88
CA VAL A 139 14.77 11.96 -8.81
C VAL A 139 14.40 10.55 -9.28
N SER A 140 14.15 10.37 -10.58
CA SER A 140 13.73 9.10 -11.17
C SER A 140 14.90 8.16 -11.47
N GLN A 141 16.13 8.70 -11.61
CA GLN A 141 17.34 7.92 -11.97
C GLN A 141 17.56 6.68 -11.08
N PRO A 142 17.42 6.75 -9.75
CA PRO A 142 17.64 5.58 -8.90
C PRO A 142 16.59 4.46 -9.07
N LEU A 143 15.45 4.75 -9.70
CA LEU A 143 14.37 3.78 -9.97
C LEU A 143 14.48 3.15 -11.37
N HIS A 144 15.35 3.67 -12.25
CA HIS A 144 15.53 3.13 -13.59
C HIS A 144 15.99 1.67 -13.54
N ASN A 145 15.23 0.77 -14.18
CA ASN A 145 15.48 -0.67 -14.15
C ASN A 145 15.55 -1.27 -12.73
N LEU A 146 14.86 -0.67 -11.75
CA LEU A 146 14.90 -1.15 -10.37
C LEU A 146 14.48 -2.61 -10.25
N ASN A 147 13.47 -3.01 -11.03
CA ASN A 147 12.90 -4.36 -11.01
C ASN A 147 13.30 -5.21 -12.23
N ALA A 148 14.39 -4.85 -12.92
CA ALA A 148 14.99 -5.72 -13.92
C ALA A 148 15.62 -6.97 -13.24
N GLU A 149 15.60 -8.12 -13.92
CA GLU A 149 16.07 -9.40 -13.35
C GLU A 149 17.49 -9.33 -12.74
N ASP A 150 18.39 -8.57 -13.35
CA ASP A 150 19.77 -8.39 -12.90
C ASP A 150 19.91 -7.42 -11.70
N ASN A 151 18.83 -6.76 -11.29
CA ASN A 151 18.78 -5.79 -10.18
C ASN A 151 17.90 -6.25 -8.99
N MET A 152 17.60 -7.54 -8.91
CA MET A 152 16.79 -8.16 -7.83
C MET A 152 17.64 -8.89 -6.77
N GLY A 153 18.98 -8.84 -6.89
CA GLY A 153 19.89 -9.51 -5.95
C GLY A 153 20.09 -8.79 -4.61
N GLU A 154 20.78 -9.43 -3.65
CA GLU A 154 21.02 -8.91 -2.30
C GLU A 154 21.69 -7.52 -2.27
N LEU A 155 22.55 -7.23 -3.27
CA LEU A 155 23.23 -5.94 -3.38
C LEU A 155 22.27 -4.78 -3.71
N SER A 156 21.10 -5.07 -4.29
CA SER A 156 20.07 -4.06 -4.58
C SER A 156 19.40 -3.51 -3.32
N LEU A 157 19.45 -4.24 -2.19
CA LEU A 157 18.77 -3.86 -0.95
C LEU A 157 19.22 -2.49 -0.43
N VAL A 158 20.52 -2.18 -0.53
CA VAL A 158 21.05 -0.88 -0.09
C VAL A 158 20.46 0.26 -0.93
N THR A 159 20.39 0.08 -2.25
CA THR A 159 19.77 1.05 -3.17
C THR A 159 18.28 1.18 -2.90
N ARG A 160 17.56 0.07 -2.70
CA ARG A 160 16.12 0.09 -2.38
C ARG A 160 15.82 0.80 -1.07
N LEU A 161 16.64 0.58 -0.03
CA LEU A 161 16.50 1.30 1.24
C LEU A 161 16.79 2.80 1.08
N ALA A 162 17.79 3.17 0.29
CA ALA A 162 18.08 4.57 -0.01
C ALA A 162 16.92 5.23 -0.79
N ASN A 163 16.43 4.58 -1.85
CA ASN A 163 15.28 5.03 -2.64
C ASN A 163 14.02 5.16 -1.78
N PHE A 164 13.76 4.18 -0.91
CA PHE A 164 12.63 4.20 0.01
C PHE A 164 12.65 5.44 0.91
N ALA A 165 13.84 5.82 1.38
CA ALA A 165 14.03 6.96 2.26
C ALA A 165 14.00 8.31 1.52
N SER A 166 14.40 8.37 0.25
CA SER A 166 14.66 9.64 -0.46
C SER A 166 13.63 10.00 -1.53
N PHE A 167 13.02 9.03 -2.22
CA PHE A 167 12.20 9.30 -3.42
C PHE A 167 11.01 10.23 -3.13
N ILE A 168 10.23 9.95 -2.10
CA ILE A 168 9.07 10.77 -1.70
C ILE A 168 9.51 12.20 -1.31
N PRO A 169 10.41 12.40 -0.33
CA PRO A 169 10.80 13.75 0.07
C PRO A 169 11.51 14.53 -1.04
N ASP A 170 12.34 13.89 -1.87
CA ASP A 170 13.02 14.54 -3.00
C ASP A 170 12.02 14.95 -4.09
N THR A 171 11.04 14.10 -4.40
CA THR A 171 9.96 14.42 -5.35
C THR A 171 9.13 15.60 -4.84
N LEU A 172 8.75 15.58 -3.57
CA LEU A 172 8.02 16.69 -2.94
C LEU A 172 8.83 17.99 -2.97
N ALA A 173 10.12 17.94 -2.62
CA ALA A 173 11.01 19.09 -2.69
C ALA A 173 11.13 19.64 -4.12
N GLY A 174 11.25 18.76 -5.12
CA GLY A 174 11.28 19.13 -6.53
C GLY A 174 9.97 19.78 -7.02
N ILE A 175 8.81 19.31 -6.53
CA ILE A 175 7.52 19.95 -6.82
C ILE A 175 7.46 21.35 -6.18
N LEU A 176 7.83 21.46 -4.90
CA LEU A 176 7.79 22.73 -4.16
C LEU A 176 8.77 23.78 -4.71
N SER A 177 9.91 23.34 -5.27
CA SER A 177 10.89 24.23 -5.93
C SER A 177 10.49 24.61 -7.36
N GLY A 178 9.53 23.90 -7.95
CA GLY A 178 9.12 24.04 -9.35
C GLY A 178 10.02 23.33 -10.36
N GLU A 179 10.96 22.51 -9.89
CA GLU A 179 11.80 21.66 -10.76
C GLU A 179 11.00 20.50 -11.36
N ILE A 180 10.07 19.94 -10.60
CA ILE A 180 9.15 18.87 -11.03
C ILE A 180 7.77 19.46 -11.27
N SER A 181 7.16 19.11 -12.39
CA SER A 181 5.80 19.53 -12.71
C SER A 181 4.80 18.81 -11.81
N GLU A 182 4.10 19.56 -10.95
CA GLU A 182 2.98 19.05 -10.15
C GLU A 182 1.88 18.43 -11.02
N GLU A 183 1.54 19.08 -12.14
CA GLU A 183 0.54 18.59 -13.09
C GLU A 183 0.94 17.23 -13.66
N MET A 184 2.23 17.02 -13.96
CA MET A 184 2.72 15.74 -14.44
C MET A 184 2.55 14.64 -13.39
N ALA A 185 2.98 14.90 -12.14
CA ALA A 185 2.82 13.95 -11.05
C ALA A 185 1.35 13.60 -10.78
N ILE A 186 0.47 14.60 -10.72
CA ILE A 186 -0.98 14.41 -10.59
C ILE A 186 -1.54 13.61 -11.76
N GLY A 187 -1.06 13.87 -12.97
CA GLY A 187 -1.46 13.14 -14.19
C GLY A 187 -1.14 11.65 -14.12
N VAL A 188 0.01 11.27 -13.55
CA VAL A 188 0.37 9.86 -13.30
C VAL A 188 -0.59 9.25 -12.27
N THR A 189 -0.77 9.90 -11.12
CA THR A 189 -1.68 9.44 -10.07
C THR A 189 -3.11 9.24 -10.55
N ARG A 190 -3.65 10.16 -11.36
CA ARG A 190 -4.99 10.01 -11.92
C ARG A 190 -5.13 8.82 -12.87
N ARG A 191 -4.10 8.55 -13.68
CA ARG A 191 -4.11 7.39 -14.58
C ARG A 191 -4.06 6.07 -13.80
N ALA A 192 -3.15 5.97 -12.82
CA ALA A 192 -3.07 4.80 -11.95
C ALA A 192 -4.38 4.58 -11.17
N TRP A 193 -4.96 5.63 -10.60
CA TRP A 193 -6.25 5.53 -9.91
C TRP A 193 -7.38 5.06 -10.82
N ALA A 194 -7.47 5.62 -12.04
CA ALA A 194 -8.47 5.18 -13.01
C ALA A 194 -8.30 3.70 -13.40
N ASP A 195 -7.06 3.23 -13.51
CA ASP A 195 -6.77 1.83 -13.84
C ASP A 195 -7.09 0.88 -12.68
N ILE A 196 -6.83 1.27 -11.43
CA ILE A 196 -7.27 0.54 -10.23
C ILE A 196 -8.79 0.41 -10.19
N ILE A 197 -9.53 1.50 -10.48
CA ILE A 197 -11.00 1.46 -10.60
C ILE A 197 -11.41 0.47 -11.69
N ASN A 198 -10.80 0.55 -12.88
CA ASN A 198 -11.13 -0.35 -13.99
C ASN A 198 -10.88 -1.81 -13.61
N ALA A 199 -9.78 -2.12 -12.92
CA ALA A 199 -9.48 -3.45 -12.45
C ALA A 199 -10.54 -3.95 -11.45
N ALA A 200 -10.89 -3.15 -10.45
CA ALA A 200 -11.93 -3.51 -9.47
C ALA A 200 -13.27 -3.79 -10.18
N GLU A 201 -13.75 -2.85 -11.01
CA GLU A 201 -15.01 -3.00 -11.74
C GLU A 201 -15.02 -4.21 -12.68
N GLN A 202 -13.88 -4.51 -13.33
CA GLN A 202 -13.76 -5.65 -14.24
C GLN A 202 -13.92 -7.00 -13.53
N TYR A 203 -13.40 -7.15 -12.31
CA TYR A 203 -13.42 -8.41 -11.58
C TYR A 203 -14.57 -8.53 -10.57
N ASN A 204 -15.31 -7.45 -10.32
CA ASN A 204 -16.49 -7.50 -9.45
C ASN A 204 -17.58 -8.41 -10.04
N ASP A 205 -17.90 -9.50 -9.32
CA ASP A 205 -18.97 -10.44 -9.67
C ASP A 205 -19.96 -10.55 -8.51
N PRO A 206 -20.98 -9.67 -8.44
CA PRO A 206 -21.91 -9.61 -7.33
C PRO A 206 -22.56 -10.96 -7.02
N GLY A 207 -22.38 -11.42 -5.78
CA GLY A 207 -22.90 -12.70 -5.30
C GLY A 207 -21.89 -13.86 -5.35
N HIS A 208 -20.74 -13.68 -6.01
CA HIS A 208 -19.65 -14.66 -6.05
C HIS A 208 -18.31 -14.09 -5.58
N PHE A 209 -17.97 -12.86 -5.98
CA PHE A 209 -16.73 -12.19 -5.61
C PHE A 209 -16.92 -10.67 -5.60
N THR A 210 -16.62 -10.01 -4.48
CA THR A 210 -16.79 -8.56 -4.33
C THR A 210 -15.46 -7.83 -4.31
N THR A 211 -15.31 -6.83 -5.18
CA THR A 211 -14.15 -5.93 -5.13
C THR A 211 -14.50 -4.60 -4.45
N PHE A 212 -13.51 -3.95 -3.86
CA PHE A 212 -13.65 -2.56 -3.41
C PHE A 212 -12.73 -1.63 -4.21
N VAL A 213 -13.28 -0.50 -4.65
CA VAL A 213 -12.49 0.65 -5.10
C VAL A 213 -11.93 1.35 -3.86
N ALA A 214 -10.66 1.12 -3.56
CA ALA A 214 -10.03 1.55 -2.32
C ALA A 214 -8.56 1.97 -2.55
N TYR A 215 -8.01 2.68 -1.55
CA TYR A 215 -6.60 3.07 -1.48
C TYR A 215 -6.17 3.08 -0.02
N GLU A 216 -4.85 2.98 0.23
CA GLU A 216 -4.32 3.19 1.57
C GLU A 216 -4.09 4.68 1.84
N TYR A 217 -4.66 5.15 2.95
CA TYR A 217 -4.22 6.39 3.57
C TYR A 217 -3.08 6.09 4.54
N THR A 218 -1.96 6.75 4.34
CA THR A 218 -0.75 6.58 5.15
C THR A 218 -0.32 7.93 5.65
N SER A 219 0.15 7.98 6.89
CA SER A 219 0.81 9.16 7.43
C SER A 219 2.27 8.84 7.70
N SER A 220 3.12 9.79 7.32
CA SER A 220 4.56 9.73 7.61
C SER A 220 4.86 10.21 9.04
N THR A 221 3.99 11.06 9.60
CA THR A 221 3.92 11.46 11.01
C THR A 221 2.47 11.74 11.41
N ASP A 222 2.18 11.93 12.71
CA ASP A 222 0.85 12.31 13.19
C ASP A 222 0.32 13.60 12.54
N ASP A 223 1.23 14.50 12.16
CA ASP A 223 0.91 15.81 11.55
C ASP A 223 1.04 15.82 10.01
N VAL A 224 1.49 14.73 9.40
CA VAL A 224 1.80 14.65 7.96
C VAL A 224 1.21 13.38 7.36
N GLY A 225 -0.08 13.46 7.05
CA GLY A 225 -0.81 12.50 6.21
C GLY A 225 -0.74 12.82 4.72
N ASN A 226 -1.18 11.86 3.90
CA ASN A 226 -1.36 12.01 2.45
C ASN A 226 -2.13 13.28 2.06
#